data_AF-A0A523DQZ0-F1
#
_entry.id   AF-A0A523DQZ0-F1
#
_cell.length_a   1.000
_cell.length_b   1.000
_cell.length_c   1.000
_cell.angle_alpha   90.00
_cell.angle_beta   90.00
_cell.angle_gamma   90.00
#
_symmetry.space_group_name_H-M   'P 1'
#
loop_
_entity.id
_entity.type
_entity.pdbx_description
1 polymer ?
#
loop_
_entity_poly.entity_id
_entity_poly.type
_entity_poly.pdbx_seq_one_letter_code
_entity_poly.pdbx_strand_id
1 'polypeptide(L)'
;MALYIALALCAFLFALLVYRYDLYEREPWYMLVLATALGYVAMRAAGFLELLALRYVETHVAMAAVAALVEELSRFVMVVAIAVIFRRQFNDPMDGIVYGSMIGLGMAVEESFYFLGILQTTPGPLVFPVEIVRLLGHLVMAGILGFGVGLARADVPGWRGKLLRCALVAFAIHFLWDFVALDSSAEGISGLQTFASIAIMSFGVLYYGSLVVFGSRLSKKTFAPDSKSELWGWPFTVLFSRGEK
;
A
#
# COMPACT_ATOMS: atom_id res chain seq x y z
N MET A 1 19.98 -10.36 12.71
CA MET A 1 20.57 -10.01 11.39
C MET A 1 19.81 -10.65 10.23
N ALA A 2 19.63 -11.98 10.18
CA ALA A 2 18.94 -12.66 9.08
C ALA A 2 17.52 -12.14 8.79
N LEU A 3 16.72 -11.85 9.82
CA LEU A 3 15.36 -11.32 9.65
C LEU A 3 15.33 -9.93 8.99
N TYR A 4 16.24 -9.03 9.38
CA TYR A 4 16.36 -7.70 8.77
C TYR A 4 16.80 -7.79 7.30
N ILE A 5 17.70 -8.71 6.98
CA ILE A 5 18.11 -8.98 5.59
C ILE A 5 16.91 -9.51 4.79
N ALA A 6 16.14 -10.44 5.35
CA ALA A 6 14.98 -11.00 4.69
C ALA A 6 13.88 -9.94 4.46
N LEU A 7 13.63 -9.08 5.46
CA LEU A 7 12.73 -7.92 5.34
C LEU A 7 13.18 -6.98 4.21
N ALA A 8 14.46 -6.59 4.20
CA ALA A 8 15.02 -5.72 3.17
C ALA A 8 14.91 -6.35 1.77
N LEU A 9 15.15 -7.65 1.66
CA LEU A 9 15.01 -8.39 0.41
C LEU A 9 13.54 -8.41 -0.05
N CYS A 10 12.59 -8.70 0.84
CA CYS A 10 11.16 -8.68 0.51
C CYS A 10 10.70 -7.29 0.06
N ALA A 11 11.07 -6.24 0.80
CA ALA A 11 10.76 -4.86 0.42
C ALA A 11 11.35 -4.49 -0.95
N PHE A 12 12.59 -4.91 -1.22
CA PHE A 12 13.23 -4.71 -2.53
C PHE A 12 12.51 -5.45 -3.66
N LEU A 13 12.11 -6.70 -3.44
CA LEU A 13 11.36 -7.49 -4.43
C LEU A 13 9.98 -6.88 -4.71
N PHE A 14 9.29 -6.35 -3.68
CA PHE A 14 8.04 -5.63 -3.88
C PHE A 14 8.24 -4.30 -4.60
N ALA A 15 9.29 -3.55 -4.29
CA ALA A 15 9.63 -2.33 -5.03
C ALA A 15 9.91 -2.64 -6.52
N LEU A 16 10.64 -3.72 -6.80
CA LEU A 16 10.89 -4.18 -8.18
C LEU A 16 9.60 -4.59 -8.89
N LEU A 17 8.68 -5.24 -8.17
CA LEU A 17 7.37 -5.62 -8.69
C LEU A 17 6.54 -4.38 -9.06
N VAL A 18 6.51 -3.37 -8.20
CA VAL A 18 5.83 -2.08 -8.46
C VAL A 18 6.46 -1.37 -9.64
N TYR A 19 7.79 -1.23 -9.66
CA TYR A 19 8.52 -0.60 -10.76
C TYR A 19 8.24 -1.27 -12.11
N ARG A 20 8.00 -2.57 -12.10
CA ARG A 20 7.68 -3.33 -13.31
C ARG A 20 6.25 -3.07 -13.82
N TYR A 21 5.31 -2.67 -12.96
CA TYR A 21 3.96 -2.33 -13.39
C TYR A 21 3.91 -1.04 -14.21
N ASP A 22 4.93 -0.21 -14.05
CA ASP A 22 5.12 1.00 -14.82
C ASP A 22 5.76 0.69 -16.19
N LEU A 23 4.90 0.59 -17.21
CA LEU A 23 5.26 0.09 -18.53
C LEU A 23 5.61 1.18 -19.54
N TYR A 24 4.98 2.36 -19.44
CA TYR A 24 4.94 3.32 -20.55
C TYR A 24 5.59 4.66 -20.24
N GLU A 25 5.64 5.07 -18.97
CA GLU A 25 6.30 6.29 -18.50
C GLU A 25 7.02 5.92 -17.19
N ARG A 26 8.22 5.35 -17.32
CA ARG A 26 8.93 4.81 -16.15
C ARG A 26 9.45 5.90 -15.24
N GLU A 27 9.00 5.86 -14.00
CA GLU A 27 9.49 6.75 -12.97
C GLU A 27 10.98 6.54 -12.65
N PRO A 28 11.74 7.62 -12.42
CA PRO A 28 13.17 7.50 -12.16
C PRO A 28 13.42 6.89 -10.77
N TRP A 29 14.41 6.02 -10.68
CA TRP A 29 14.69 5.24 -9.46
C TRP A 29 14.88 6.08 -8.19
N TYR A 30 15.43 7.30 -8.31
CA TYR A 30 15.64 8.18 -7.16
C TYR A 30 14.33 8.70 -6.56
N MET A 31 13.27 8.82 -7.37
CA MET A 31 11.94 9.19 -6.89
C MET A 31 11.29 8.03 -6.14
N LEU A 32 11.54 6.78 -6.55
CA LEU A 32 11.09 5.59 -5.82
C LEU A 32 11.75 5.52 -4.45
N VAL A 33 13.07 5.75 -4.38
CA VAL A 33 13.81 5.82 -3.11
C VAL A 33 13.30 6.97 -2.25
N LEU A 34 13.06 8.15 -2.82
CA LEU A 34 12.49 9.29 -2.11
C LEU A 34 11.10 8.95 -1.53
N ALA A 35 10.21 8.37 -2.33
CA ALA A 35 8.88 7.99 -1.90
C ALA A 35 8.92 6.99 -0.73
N THR A 36 9.78 5.97 -0.81
CA THR A 36 10.00 5.02 0.30
C THR A 36 10.58 5.71 1.54
N ALA A 37 11.55 6.62 1.38
CA ALA A 37 12.10 7.36 2.52
C ALA A 37 11.06 8.28 3.18
N LEU A 38 10.22 8.94 2.39
CA LEU A 38 9.11 9.75 2.89
C LEU A 38 8.10 8.90 3.66
N GLY A 39 7.76 7.72 3.15
CA GLY A 39 6.91 6.76 3.85
C GLY A 39 7.49 6.34 5.20
N TYR A 40 8.79 6.00 5.24
CA TYR A 40 9.46 5.65 6.49
C TYR A 40 9.37 6.79 7.52
N VAL A 41 9.69 8.03 7.12
CA VAL A 41 9.61 9.20 8.02
C VAL A 41 8.17 9.48 8.45
N ALA A 42 7.21 9.34 7.53
CA ALA A 42 5.79 9.54 7.81
C ALA A 42 5.26 8.53 8.82
N MET A 43 5.64 7.25 8.72
CA MET A 43 5.24 6.23 9.69
C MET A 43 5.78 6.52 11.08
N ARG A 44 7.05 6.93 11.19
CA ARG A 44 7.62 7.34 12.48
C ARG A 44 6.82 8.47 13.12
N ALA A 45 6.36 9.44 12.33
CA ALA A 45 5.52 10.53 12.81
C ALA A 45 4.10 10.08 13.16
N ALA A 46 3.48 9.24 12.31
CA ALA A 46 2.16 8.64 12.52
C ALA A 46 2.12 7.83 13.81
N GLY A 47 3.09 6.94 14.02
CA GLY A 47 3.20 6.13 15.23
C GLY A 47 3.35 6.98 16.50
N PHE A 48 4.04 8.12 16.45
CA PHE A 48 4.08 9.05 17.58
C PHE A 48 2.70 9.67 17.87
N LEU A 49 1.94 10.05 16.84
CA LEU A 49 0.59 10.57 16.98
C LEU A 49 -0.37 9.50 17.53
N GLU A 50 -0.24 8.26 17.07
CA GLU A 50 -1.01 7.12 17.58
C GLU A 50 -0.71 6.84 19.06
N LEU A 51 0.56 6.85 19.48
CA LEU A 51 0.93 6.68 20.89
C LEU A 51 0.30 7.74 21.82
N LEU A 52 -0.04 8.91 21.29
CA LEU A 52 -0.76 9.95 22.01
C LEU A 52 -2.28 9.72 21.93
N ALA A 53 -2.81 9.48 20.73
CA ALA A 53 -4.25 9.35 20.48
C ALA A 53 -4.84 8.09 21.12
N LEU A 54 -4.12 6.97 21.09
CA LEU A 54 -4.55 5.68 21.65
C LEU A 54 -4.72 5.72 23.18
N ARG A 55 -4.20 6.74 23.88
CA ARG A 55 -4.43 6.95 25.32
C ARG A 55 -5.85 7.38 25.66
N TYR A 56 -6.61 7.85 24.67
CA TYR A 56 -7.96 8.39 24.84
C TYR A 56 -9.05 7.47 24.28
N VAL A 57 -8.68 6.27 23.82
CA VAL A 57 -9.61 5.28 23.29
C VAL A 57 -9.37 3.92 23.93
N GLU A 58 -10.45 3.23 24.26
CA GLU A 58 -10.38 1.98 25.04
C GLU A 58 -10.90 0.76 24.29
N THR A 59 -11.71 0.95 23.23
CA THR A 59 -12.28 -0.16 22.47
C THR A 59 -11.41 -0.53 21.28
N HIS A 60 -11.31 -1.82 20.95
CA HIS A 60 -10.56 -2.27 19.77
C HIS A 60 -11.04 -1.60 18.47
N VAL A 61 -12.35 -1.35 18.36
CA VAL A 61 -12.94 -0.60 17.24
C VAL A 61 -12.38 0.82 17.17
N ALA A 62 -12.34 1.54 18.28
CA ALA A 62 -11.83 2.91 18.29
C ALA A 62 -10.32 2.95 18.04
N MET A 63 -9.55 2.00 18.59
CA MET A 63 -8.12 1.89 18.33
C MET A 63 -7.81 1.63 16.85
N ALA A 64 -8.47 0.64 16.23
CA ALA A 64 -8.32 0.35 14.80
C ALA A 64 -8.72 1.54 13.92
N ALA A 65 -9.77 2.28 14.30
CA ALA A 65 -10.19 3.47 13.56
C ALA A 65 -9.18 4.61 13.65
N VAL A 66 -8.58 4.82 14.82
CA VAL A 66 -7.55 5.84 15.03
C VAL A 66 -6.29 5.51 14.24
N ALA A 67 -5.78 4.28 14.34
CA ALA A 67 -4.60 3.82 13.60
C ALA A 67 -4.81 3.96 12.09
N ALA A 68 -5.89 3.36 11.56
CA ALA A 68 -6.23 3.46 10.15
C ALA A 68 -6.37 4.93 9.68
N LEU A 69 -7.00 5.80 10.48
CA LEU A 69 -7.17 7.19 10.08
C LEU A 69 -5.85 7.95 10.04
N VAL A 70 -5.02 7.82 11.09
CA VAL A 70 -3.75 8.54 11.20
C VAL A 70 -2.79 8.11 10.11
N GLU A 71 -2.65 6.80 9.89
CA GLU A 71 -1.72 6.29 8.88
C GLU A 71 -2.21 6.59 7.45
N GLU A 72 -3.50 6.39 7.12
CA GLU A 72 -4.01 6.67 5.77
C GLU A 72 -3.96 8.17 5.45
N LEU A 73 -4.21 9.05 6.42
CA LEU A 73 -4.01 10.49 6.23
C LEU A 73 -2.53 10.82 5.99
N SER A 74 -1.62 10.16 6.70
CA SER A 74 -0.18 10.34 6.50
C SER A 74 0.26 9.92 5.10
N ARG A 75 -0.24 8.78 4.59
CA ARG A 75 -0.05 8.33 3.20
C ARG A 75 -0.59 9.36 2.21
N PHE A 76 -1.81 9.84 2.43
CA PHE A 76 -2.44 10.82 1.56
C PHE A 76 -1.59 12.09 1.44
N VAL A 77 -1.14 12.63 2.57
CA VAL A 77 -0.30 13.84 2.60
C VAL A 77 1.01 13.60 1.87
N MET A 78 1.68 12.45 2.05
CA MET A 78 2.92 12.15 1.35
C MET A 78 2.73 12.02 -0.16
N VAL A 79 1.68 11.33 -0.63
CA VAL A 79 1.41 11.22 -2.06
C VAL A 79 1.07 12.59 -2.66
N VAL A 80 0.25 13.39 -1.99
CA VAL A 80 -0.08 14.75 -2.44
C VAL A 80 1.17 15.64 -2.45
N ALA A 81 2.06 15.51 -1.47
CA ALA A 81 3.32 16.24 -1.44
C ALA A 81 4.18 15.91 -2.68
N ILE A 82 4.30 14.63 -3.05
CA ILE A 82 4.99 14.25 -4.29
C ILE A 82 4.29 14.85 -5.51
N ALA A 83 2.97 14.70 -5.61
CA ALA A 83 2.19 15.18 -6.76
C ALA A 83 2.29 16.70 -6.97
N VAL A 84 2.44 17.48 -5.89
CA VAL A 84 2.54 18.94 -5.93
C VAL A 84 3.99 19.41 -6.13
N ILE A 85 4.94 18.88 -5.37
CA ILE A 85 6.35 19.34 -5.38
C ILE A 85 7.06 18.83 -6.64
N PHE A 86 6.83 17.56 -7.00
CA PHE A 86 7.46 16.89 -8.13
C PHE A 86 6.49 16.72 -9.30
N ARG A 87 5.60 17.69 -9.52
CA ARG A 87 4.53 17.69 -10.55
C ARG A 87 4.90 17.23 -11.97
N ARG A 88 6.19 17.25 -12.34
CA ARG A 88 6.70 16.78 -13.63
C ARG A 88 6.84 15.26 -13.67
N GLN A 89 7.20 14.66 -12.54
CA GLN A 89 7.30 13.23 -12.25
C GLN A 89 5.99 12.70 -11.63
N PHE A 90 4.86 13.35 -11.90
CA PHE A 90 3.56 12.90 -11.42
C PHE A 90 2.55 13.44 -12.43
N ASN A 91 2.52 12.78 -13.58
CA ASN A 91 1.86 13.19 -14.81
C ASN A 91 0.93 12.09 -15.38
N ASP A 92 0.94 10.89 -14.81
CA ASP A 92 0.10 9.74 -15.12
C ASP A 92 -0.70 9.30 -13.87
N PRO A 93 -1.97 8.86 -14.00
CA PRO A 93 -2.64 8.16 -12.91
C PRO A 93 -1.85 6.97 -12.33
N MET A 94 -1.07 6.27 -13.17
CA MET A 94 -0.23 5.15 -12.76
C MET A 94 0.85 5.56 -11.75
N ASP A 95 1.38 6.79 -11.84
CA ASP A 95 2.38 7.33 -10.90
C ASP A 95 1.82 7.36 -9.48
N GLY A 96 0.52 7.62 -9.34
CA GLY A 96 -0.17 7.56 -8.05
C GLY A 96 -0.09 6.17 -7.41
N ILE A 97 -0.23 5.10 -8.20
CA ILE A 97 -0.03 3.73 -7.74
C ILE A 97 1.43 3.50 -7.37
N VAL A 98 2.36 3.89 -8.24
CA VAL A 98 3.80 3.66 -8.04
C VAL A 98 4.28 4.36 -6.78
N TYR A 99 4.09 5.67 -6.67
CA TYR A 99 4.53 6.44 -5.51
C TYR A 99 3.78 6.10 -4.23
N GLY A 100 2.46 5.88 -4.31
CA GLY A 100 1.68 5.41 -3.17
C GLY A 100 2.23 4.08 -2.64
N SER A 101 2.45 3.11 -3.52
CA SER A 101 3.01 1.80 -3.15
C SER A 101 4.40 1.91 -2.52
N MET A 102 5.26 2.77 -3.06
CA MET A 102 6.60 3.00 -2.51
C MET A 102 6.57 3.68 -1.14
N ILE A 103 5.66 4.63 -0.92
CA ILE A 103 5.39 5.23 0.40
C ILE A 103 4.92 4.15 1.37
N GLY A 104 3.94 3.33 0.98
CA GLY A 104 3.44 2.23 1.80
C GLY A 104 4.55 1.26 2.19
N LEU A 105 5.39 0.85 1.24
CA LEU A 105 6.56 0.00 1.53
C LEU A 105 7.51 0.64 2.56
N GLY A 106 7.75 1.95 2.45
CA GLY A 106 8.53 2.69 3.43
C GLY A 106 7.93 2.67 4.84
N MET A 107 6.61 2.86 4.91
CA MET A 107 5.87 2.80 6.18
C MET A 107 5.94 1.41 6.81
N ALA A 108 5.69 0.35 6.03
CA ALA A 108 5.81 -1.01 6.53
C ALA A 108 7.22 -1.33 7.02
N VAL A 109 8.28 -0.90 6.31
CA VAL A 109 9.66 -1.09 6.76
C VAL A 109 9.89 -0.41 8.11
N GLU A 110 9.40 0.82 8.30
CA GLU A 110 9.53 1.51 9.58
C GLU A 110 8.81 0.76 10.70
N GLU A 111 7.56 0.36 10.45
CA GLU A 111 6.72 -0.37 11.39
C GLU A 111 7.35 -1.72 11.78
N SER A 112 7.86 -2.47 10.80
CA SER A 112 8.61 -3.70 11.02
C SER A 112 9.82 -3.46 11.93
N PHE A 113 10.60 -2.39 11.69
CA PHE A 113 11.75 -2.06 12.52
C PHE A 113 11.34 -1.72 13.96
N TYR A 114 10.24 -0.99 14.13
CA TYR A 114 9.69 -0.67 15.45
C TYR A 114 9.31 -1.94 16.22
N PHE A 115 8.50 -2.83 15.63
CA PHE A 115 8.08 -4.07 16.29
C PHE A 115 9.25 -5.03 16.53
N LEU A 116 10.15 -5.21 15.57
CA LEU A 116 11.33 -6.07 15.76
C LEU A 116 12.29 -5.51 16.81
N GLY A 117 12.38 -4.18 16.92
CA GLY A 117 13.17 -3.51 17.95
C GLY A 117 12.59 -3.69 19.36
N ILE A 118 11.27 -3.66 19.49
CA ILE A 118 10.56 -3.89 20.77
C ILE A 118 10.59 -5.35 21.18
N LEU A 119 10.37 -6.26 20.24
CA LEU A 119 10.14 -7.66 20.58
C LEU A 119 11.36 -8.32 21.23
N GLN A 120 12.59 -7.84 21.00
CA GLN A 120 13.89 -8.24 21.62
C GLN A 120 14.12 -9.75 21.90
N THR A 121 13.27 -10.62 21.38
CA THR A 121 13.16 -12.04 21.69
C THR A 121 13.38 -12.85 20.43
N THR A 122 13.65 -14.14 20.61
CA THR A 122 13.79 -15.09 19.50
C THR A 122 12.52 -15.02 18.64
N PRO A 123 12.63 -14.61 17.35
CA PRO A 123 11.46 -14.52 16.50
C PRO A 123 10.77 -15.88 16.42
N GLY A 124 9.49 -15.94 16.81
CA GLY A 124 8.68 -17.12 16.59
C GLY A 124 8.58 -17.45 15.09
N PRO A 125 8.23 -18.69 14.71
CA PRO A 125 8.18 -19.12 13.31
C PRO A 125 7.22 -18.29 12.44
N LEU A 126 6.25 -17.59 13.06
CA LEU A 126 5.26 -16.77 12.37
C LEU A 126 5.71 -15.33 12.10
N VAL A 127 6.83 -14.86 12.67
CA VAL A 127 7.28 -13.48 12.48
C VAL A 127 7.53 -13.18 11.00
N PHE A 128 8.24 -14.07 10.29
CA PHE A 128 8.58 -13.83 8.90
C PHE A 128 7.35 -13.78 7.95
N PRO A 129 6.38 -14.71 8.00
CA PRO A 129 5.14 -14.59 7.24
C PRO A 129 4.36 -13.31 7.53
N VAL A 130 4.27 -12.88 8.78
CA VAL A 130 3.55 -11.65 9.17
C VAL A 130 4.19 -10.42 8.53
N GLU A 131 5.53 -10.33 8.50
CA GLU A 131 6.22 -9.21 7.87
C GLU A 131 5.99 -9.12 6.35
N ILE A 132 5.88 -10.26 5.65
CA ILE A 132 5.52 -10.25 4.23
C ILE A 132 4.13 -9.67 4.02
N VAL A 133 3.16 -10.07 4.86
CA VAL A 133 1.78 -9.59 4.76
C VAL A 133 1.70 -8.11 5.14
N ARG A 134 2.46 -7.65 6.13
CA ARG A 134 2.59 -6.23 6.50
C ARG A 134 3.12 -5.39 5.34
N LEU A 135 4.26 -5.78 4.77
CA LEU A 135 4.85 -5.11 3.60
C LEU A 135 3.85 -5.02 2.44
N LEU A 136 3.18 -6.14 2.12
CA LEU A 136 2.20 -6.19 1.03
C LEU A 136 0.96 -5.34 1.33
N GLY A 137 0.45 -5.40 2.57
CA GLY A 137 -0.75 -4.68 2.99
C GLY A 137 -0.56 -3.17 2.88
N HIS A 138 0.51 -2.65 3.48
CA HIS A 138 0.85 -1.23 3.39
C HIS A 138 1.05 -0.77 1.95
N LEU A 139 1.77 -1.55 1.13
CA LEU A 139 1.95 -1.28 -0.30
C LEU A 139 0.60 -1.15 -1.01
N VAL A 140 -0.27 -2.14 -0.83
CA VAL A 140 -1.59 -2.22 -1.48
C VAL A 140 -2.46 -1.04 -1.09
N MET A 141 -2.61 -0.76 0.20
CA MET A 141 -3.49 0.31 0.70
C MET A 141 -2.99 1.69 0.25
N ALA A 142 -1.68 1.95 0.38
CA ALA A 142 -1.07 3.20 -0.04
C ALA A 142 -1.14 3.40 -1.57
N GLY A 143 -0.97 2.33 -2.36
CA GLY A 143 -1.12 2.37 -3.80
C GLY A 143 -2.55 2.60 -4.26
N ILE A 144 -3.55 2.02 -3.59
CA ILE A 144 -4.98 2.28 -3.84
C ILE A 144 -5.28 3.77 -3.61
N LEU A 145 -4.92 4.29 -2.43
CA LEU A 145 -5.11 5.70 -2.08
C LEU A 145 -4.38 6.62 -3.07
N GLY A 146 -3.14 6.29 -3.40
CA GLY A 146 -2.32 7.05 -4.32
C GLY A 146 -2.87 7.08 -5.75
N PHE A 147 -3.49 6.00 -6.22
CA PHE A 147 -4.20 6.00 -7.50
C PHE A 147 -5.29 7.07 -7.57
N GLY A 148 -6.04 7.25 -6.47
CA GLY A 148 -7.04 8.32 -6.35
C GLY A 148 -6.45 9.71 -6.57
N VAL A 149 -5.24 9.97 -6.05
CA VAL A 149 -4.49 11.22 -6.27
C VAL A 149 -4.00 11.31 -7.72
N GLY A 150 -3.51 10.21 -8.29
CA GLY A 150 -3.20 10.03 -9.71
C GLY A 150 -4.33 10.51 -10.62
N LEU A 151 -5.53 10.00 -10.39
CA LEU A 151 -6.74 10.36 -11.14
C LEU A 151 -7.07 11.84 -11.03
N ALA A 152 -6.88 12.45 -9.85
CA ALA A 152 -7.09 13.87 -9.63
C ALA A 152 -6.07 14.71 -10.43
N ARG A 153 -4.80 14.29 -10.42
CA ARG A 153 -3.72 15.01 -11.10
C ARG A 153 -3.84 14.98 -12.63
N ALA A 154 -4.39 13.90 -13.17
CA ALA A 154 -4.68 13.73 -14.59
C ALA A 154 -6.07 14.24 -15.01
N ASP A 155 -6.80 14.90 -14.10
CA ASP A 155 -8.15 15.45 -14.32
C ASP A 155 -9.14 14.45 -14.92
N VAL A 156 -9.11 13.20 -14.45
CA VAL A 156 -10.01 12.16 -14.94
C VAL A 156 -11.46 12.52 -14.56
N PRO A 157 -12.45 12.39 -15.47
CA PRO A 157 -13.85 12.70 -15.15
C PRO A 157 -14.32 11.99 -13.88
N GLY A 158 -14.90 12.77 -12.97
CA GLY A 158 -15.38 12.28 -11.67
C GLY A 158 -14.29 11.92 -10.66
N TRP A 159 -13.06 12.44 -10.83
CA TRP A 159 -11.92 12.10 -9.95
C TRP A 159 -12.23 12.28 -8.47
N ARG A 160 -13.02 13.27 -8.05
CA ARG A 160 -13.35 13.50 -6.62
C ARG A 160 -14.01 12.28 -5.99
N GLY A 161 -15.03 11.73 -6.64
CA GLY A 161 -15.74 10.53 -6.15
C GLY A 161 -14.87 9.27 -6.24
N LYS A 162 -13.98 9.19 -7.24
CA LYS A 162 -13.03 8.08 -7.37
C LYS A 162 -11.95 8.12 -6.31
N LEU A 163 -11.40 9.30 -6.01
CA LEU A 163 -10.44 9.52 -4.92
C LEU A 163 -11.08 9.18 -3.56
N LEU A 164 -12.29 9.68 -3.29
CA LEU A 164 -13.01 9.34 -2.06
C LEU A 164 -13.21 7.83 -1.94
N ARG A 165 -13.59 7.15 -3.03
CA ARG A 165 -13.70 5.68 -3.03
C ARG A 165 -12.37 5.01 -2.73
N CYS A 166 -11.27 5.44 -3.34
CA CYS A 166 -9.94 4.87 -3.08
C CYS A 166 -9.55 5.04 -1.60
N ALA A 167 -9.75 6.24 -1.05
CA ALA A 167 -9.48 6.52 0.36
C ALA A 167 -10.34 5.66 1.30
N LEU A 168 -11.65 5.55 1.04
CA LEU A 168 -12.56 4.72 1.85
C LEU A 168 -12.22 3.22 1.76
N VAL A 169 -11.82 2.74 0.59
CA VAL A 169 -11.41 1.33 0.43
C VAL A 169 -10.10 1.05 1.17
N ALA A 170 -9.09 1.92 1.03
CA ALA A 170 -7.84 1.79 1.76
C ALA A 170 -8.07 1.82 3.28
N PHE A 171 -8.83 2.80 3.77
CA PHE A 171 -9.23 2.90 5.17
C PHE A 171 -9.98 1.65 5.65
N ALA A 172 -10.96 1.14 4.89
CA ALA A 172 -11.74 -0.02 5.30
C ALA A 172 -10.89 -1.29 5.39
N ILE A 173 -9.96 -1.51 4.44
CA ILE A 173 -9.03 -2.65 4.49
C ILE A 173 -8.15 -2.55 5.74
N HIS A 174 -7.58 -1.37 5.99
CA HIS A 174 -6.71 -1.11 7.14
C HIS A 174 -7.46 -1.31 8.46
N PHE A 175 -8.57 -0.60 8.64
CA PHE A 175 -9.41 -0.68 9.83
C PHE A 175 -9.83 -2.13 10.13
N LEU A 176 -10.27 -2.88 9.11
CA LEU A 176 -10.69 -4.26 9.30
C LEU A 176 -9.52 -5.18 9.66
N TRP A 177 -8.34 -4.95 9.07
CA TRP A 177 -7.13 -5.68 9.41
C TRP A 177 -6.76 -5.47 10.88
N ASP A 178 -6.67 -4.21 11.32
CA ASP A 178 -6.32 -3.85 12.69
C ASP A 178 -7.35 -4.33 13.69
N PHE A 179 -8.63 -4.20 13.35
CA PHE A 179 -9.71 -4.68 14.21
C PHE A 179 -9.60 -6.19 14.44
N VAL A 180 -9.37 -6.99 13.38
CA VAL A 180 -9.19 -8.44 13.51
C VAL A 180 -7.93 -8.78 14.31
N ALA A 181 -6.85 -8.01 14.14
CA ALA A 181 -5.61 -8.21 14.89
C ALA A 181 -5.79 -7.90 16.39
N LEU A 182 -6.45 -6.79 16.73
CA LEU A 182 -6.72 -6.36 18.11
C LEU A 182 -7.73 -7.27 18.82
N ASP A 183 -8.74 -7.76 18.10
CA ASP A 183 -9.76 -8.68 18.62
C ASP A 183 -9.26 -10.13 18.80
N SER A 184 -8.02 -10.43 18.38
CA SER A 184 -7.44 -11.76 18.59
C SER A 184 -7.14 -12.04 20.07
N SER A 185 -7.38 -13.28 20.49
CA SER A 185 -7.22 -13.67 21.90
C SER A 185 -5.77 -13.98 22.26
N ALA A 186 -5.45 -13.99 23.56
CA ALA A 186 -4.15 -14.45 24.05
C ALA A 186 -3.84 -15.91 23.69
N GLU A 187 -4.86 -16.73 23.44
CA GLU A 187 -4.73 -18.12 23.00
C GLU A 187 -4.45 -18.24 21.48
N GLY A 188 -4.52 -17.13 20.75
CA GLY A 188 -4.25 -17.02 19.32
C GLY A 188 -5.43 -16.53 18.49
N ILE A 189 -5.22 -16.54 17.17
CA ILE A 189 -6.21 -16.15 16.16
C ILE A 189 -7.18 -17.31 15.88
N SER A 190 -8.49 -17.05 15.92
CA SER A 190 -9.50 -18.06 15.59
C SER A 190 -9.52 -18.41 14.10
N GLY A 191 -10.14 -19.53 13.73
CA GLY A 191 -10.34 -19.90 12.32
C GLY A 191 -11.14 -18.86 11.53
N LEU A 192 -12.14 -18.22 12.17
CA LEU A 192 -12.92 -17.15 11.56
C LEU A 192 -12.08 -15.89 11.33
N GLN A 193 -11.29 -15.47 12.31
CA GLN A 193 -10.38 -14.32 12.19
C GLN A 193 -9.27 -14.57 11.15
N THR A 194 -8.77 -15.81 11.05
CA THR A 194 -7.83 -16.22 10.01
C THR A 194 -8.46 -16.10 8.62
N PHE A 195 -9.67 -16.65 8.45
CA PHE A 195 -10.42 -16.54 7.19
C PHE A 195 -10.70 -15.07 6.83
N ALA A 196 -11.12 -14.26 7.80
CA ALA A 196 -11.36 -12.83 7.62
C ALA A 196 -10.09 -12.10 7.15
N SER A 197 -8.95 -12.35 7.80
CA SER A 197 -7.65 -11.76 7.42
C SER A 197 -7.26 -12.10 5.99
N ILE A 198 -7.43 -13.37 5.59
CA ILE A 198 -7.17 -13.84 4.22
C ILE A 198 -8.11 -13.14 3.24
N ALA A 199 -9.40 -13.05 3.56
CA ALA A 199 -10.39 -12.43 2.70
C ALA A 199 -10.12 -10.93 2.50
N ILE A 200 -9.81 -10.20 3.57
CA ILE A 200 -9.47 -8.77 3.56
C ILE A 200 -8.25 -8.54 2.67
N MET A 201 -7.16 -9.27 2.90
CA MET A 201 -5.93 -9.09 2.13
C MET A 201 -6.10 -9.50 0.66
N SER A 202 -6.82 -10.60 0.41
CA SER A 202 -7.12 -11.04 -0.96
C SER A 202 -7.94 -9.99 -1.70
N PHE A 203 -8.97 -9.43 -1.06
CA PHE A 203 -9.75 -8.33 -1.63
C PHE A 203 -8.86 -7.12 -1.96
N GLY A 204 -8.00 -6.70 -1.02
CA GLY A 204 -7.07 -5.59 -1.24
C GLY A 204 -6.16 -5.80 -2.45
N VAL A 205 -5.51 -6.97 -2.54
CA VAL A 205 -4.61 -7.32 -3.66
C VAL A 205 -5.37 -7.35 -5.00
N LEU A 206 -6.57 -7.92 -5.03
CA LEU A 206 -7.40 -7.98 -6.23
C LEU A 206 -7.86 -6.58 -6.68
N TYR A 207 -8.28 -5.75 -5.72
CA TYR A 207 -8.70 -4.38 -5.98
C TYR A 207 -7.53 -3.55 -6.51
N TYR A 208 -6.38 -3.58 -5.83
CA TYR A 208 -5.14 -2.96 -6.29
C TYR A 208 -4.74 -3.42 -7.70
N GLY A 209 -4.77 -4.73 -7.96
CA GLY A 209 -4.47 -5.27 -9.29
C GLY A 209 -5.42 -4.74 -10.37
N SER A 210 -6.71 -4.58 -10.06
CA SER A 210 -7.68 -3.97 -10.98
C SER A 210 -7.36 -2.50 -11.28
N LEU A 211 -6.88 -1.75 -10.29
CA LEU A 211 -6.44 -0.36 -10.46
C LEU A 211 -5.16 -0.28 -11.27
N VAL A 212 -4.20 -1.19 -11.08
CA VAL A 212 -2.99 -1.30 -11.91
C VAL A 212 -3.37 -1.53 -13.39
N VAL A 213 -4.31 -2.44 -13.66
CA VAL A 213 -4.79 -2.68 -15.03
C VAL A 213 -5.46 -1.44 -15.61
N PHE A 214 -6.30 -0.76 -14.83
CA PHE A 214 -7.00 0.43 -15.28
C PHE A 214 -6.03 1.60 -15.50
N GLY A 215 -5.10 1.86 -14.57
CA GLY A 215 -4.04 2.84 -14.68
C GLY A 215 -3.13 2.59 -15.88
N SER A 216 -2.67 1.35 -16.06
CA SER A 216 -1.86 0.96 -17.22
C SER A 216 -2.58 1.21 -18.56
N ARG A 217 -3.90 0.99 -18.63
CA ARG A 217 -4.69 1.33 -19.83
C ARG A 217 -4.78 2.83 -20.09
N LEU A 218 -4.91 3.64 -19.03
CA LEU A 218 -4.90 5.10 -19.15
C LEU A 218 -3.52 5.60 -19.59
N SER A 219 -2.47 5.09 -18.94
CA SER A 219 -1.07 5.35 -19.25
C SER A 219 -0.75 5.05 -20.72
N LYS A 220 -1.10 3.84 -21.19
CA LYS A 220 -0.91 3.43 -22.59
C LYS A 220 -1.53 4.42 -23.57
N LYS A 221 -2.78 4.83 -23.32
CA LYS A 221 -3.52 5.75 -24.19
C LYS A 221 -2.81 7.11 -24.31
N THR A 222 -2.16 7.55 -23.24
CA THR A 222 -1.51 8.86 -23.16
C THR A 222 -0.08 8.83 -23.72
N PHE A 223 0.72 7.84 -23.32
CA PHE A 223 2.17 7.85 -23.55
C PHE A 223 2.63 6.89 -24.66
N ALA A 224 1.89 5.81 -24.93
CA ALA A 224 2.35 4.78 -25.86
C ALA A 224 1.18 4.02 -26.54
N PRO A 225 0.33 4.69 -27.34
CA PRO A 225 -0.89 4.12 -27.90
C PRO A 225 -0.64 2.89 -28.79
N ASP A 226 0.48 2.88 -29.52
CA ASP A 226 0.86 1.80 -30.43
C ASP A 226 1.69 0.69 -29.76
N SER A 227 1.96 0.79 -28.46
CA SER A 227 2.79 -0.19 -27.75
C SER A 227 2.13 -1.57 -27.71
N LYS A 228 2.93 -2.62 -27.91
CA LYS A 228 2.52 -4.02 -27.72
C LYS A 228 2.82 -4.55 -26.31
N SER A 229 3.43 -3.74 -25.45
CA SER A 229 3.70 -4.12 -24.07
C SER A 229 2.41 -4.31 -23.31
N GLU A 230 2.34 -5.37 -22.51
CA GLU A 230 1.21 -5.71 -21.67
C GLU A 230 1.68 -6.16 -20.29
N LEU A 231 0.82 -5.98 -19.29
CA LEU A 231 1.03 -6.53 -17.96
C LEU A 231 1.00 -8.06 -18.04
N TRP A 232 2.03 -8.72 -17.51
CA TRP A 232 2.11 -10.17 -17.52
C TRP A 232 2.47 -10.74 -16.15
N GLY A 233 2.02 -11.97 -15.91
CA GLY A 233 2.09 -12.69 -14.63
C GLY A 233 0.81 -12.58 -13.80
N TRP A 234 0.79 -13.25 -12.65
CA TRP A 234 -0.31 -13.16 -11.69
C TRP A 234 -0.32 -11.77 -11.00
N PRO A 235 -1.49 -11.16 -10.77
CA PRO A 235 -2.84 -11.67 -11.06
C PRO A 235 -3.34 -11.36 -12.49
N PHE A 236 -2.58 -10.63 -13.31
CA PHE A 236 -3.01 -10.07 -14.59
C PHE A 236 -3.37 -11.11 -15.66
N THR A 237 -2.53 -12.12 -15.84
CA THR A 237 -2.74 -13.14 -16.89
C THR A 237 -3.89 -14.09 -16.57
N VAL A 238 -4.30 -14.19 -15.31
CA VAL A 238 -5.36 -15.12 -14.88
C VAL A 238 -6.70 -14.40 -14.73
N LEU A 239 -6.69 -13.19 -14.17
CA LEU A 239 -7.91 -12.47 -13.80
C LEU A 239 -8.31 -11.39 -14.81
N PHE A 240 -7.37 -10.93 -15.62
CA PHE A 240 -7.56 -9.79 -16.51
C PHE A 240 -7.15 -10.07 -17.96
N SER A 241 -6.89 -11.34 -18.32
CA SER A 241 -6.65 -11.72 -19.71
C SER A 241 -7.83 -11.22 -20.53
N ARG A 242 -7.56 -10.35 -21.51
CA ARG A 242 -8.54 -10.04 -22.54
C ARG A 242 -8.95 -11.37 -23.14
N GLY A 243 -10.22 -11.72 -23.00
CA GLY A 243 -10.81 -12.75 -23.85
C GLY A 243 -10.65 -12.26 -25.28
N GLU A 244 -9.63 -12.78 -25.98
CA GLU A 244 -9.68 -12.86 -27.42
C GLU A 244 -10.79 -13.87 -27.75
N LYS A 245 -12.00 -13.35 -27.88
CA LYS A 245 -13.08 -13.94 -28.65
C LYS A 245 -13.63 -12.86 -29.57
#